data_AF-A0A7H5EV21-F1
#
_entry.id   AF-A0A7H5EV21-F1
#
_cell.length_a   1.000
_cell.length_b   1.000
_cell.length_c   1.000
_cell.angle_alpha   90.00
_cell.angle_beta   90.00
_cell.angle_gamma   90.00
#
_symmetry.space_group_name_H-M   'P 1'
#
loop_
_entity.id
_entity.type
_entity.pdbx_description
1 polymer ?
#
loop_
_entity_poly.entity_id
_entity_poly.type
_entity_poly.pdbx_seq_one_letter_code
_entity_poly.pdbx_strand_id
1 'polypeptide(L)'
;MKLQELHIQNFKFFPKHDPNSPLLEIGGNNLLIYGENGSGKSTIYWAIYTLLESAFKQGEEGKQKVKNYFTKGHESGLVNIHATRAQKQKPYIKVVLGDEAGNQKEYLINGDDDTIAAIQGNSDVRESGMASDFINYRVLFRLHHVKHSKDNNLFGWFEDEIFPYIIIDQISRVNSIGDVYQELKEGPEKVKDFDELDTEVYPNPAMRLHPDEAVKKDYKKYQKYERKLKKFNQKFKSYLRDRAVRANEILQNDFGQNFEIKLEYVSARAGITAEELNWQDPKVILKIPRYEGRRNVVKRAHSFLNEAKWTSIGLSIRFAILEDWTNRPNTAELKLLTIDDMLLSLDMSNRDVVLNLLLNRYSTDYQLLMMTHDRYFFELAKGKINASGSSSAWIKLEMYLDEEKNIKYPLILRSKTNLEKAKSFFKQKEFAASANHMRKATECFVYEFVPKNKQYDRSFNRLNLSQLINKSRAFARTRGWSRTIISDLDQMRTNIFNPGSHHDVYTPVFQNELKIAIETLEQVSTLSGIKL
;
A
#
# COMPACT_ATOMS: atom_id res chain seq x y z
N MET A 1 14.49 0.73 -11.84
CA MET A 1 14.73 2.00 -11.11
C MET A 1 13.98 1.99 -9.77
N LYS A 2 14.29 2.93 -8.88
CA LYS A 2 13.58 3.15 -7.61
C LYS A 2 13.22 4.62 -7.47
N LEU A 3 12.16 4.92 -6.74
CA LEU A 3 11.74 6.27 -6.39
C LEU A 3 12.81 6.92 -5.51
N GLN A 4 13.39 8.00 -6.01
CA GLN A 4 14.42 8.81 -5.34
C GLN A 4 13.80 10.01 -4.66
N GLU A 5 12.89 10.70 -5.36
CA GLU A 5 12.27 11.91 -4.86
C GLU A 5 10.78 11.99 -5.22
N LEU A 6 10.01 12.59 -4.32
CA LEU A 6 8.62 12.97 -4.56
C LEU A 6 8.46 14.47 -4.31
N HIS A 7 7.87 15.16 -5.27
CA HIS A 7 7.55 16.57 -5.24
C HIS A 7 6.04 16.73 -5.42
N ILE A 8 5.41 17.49 -4.53
CA ILE A 8 3.97 17.75 -4.55
C ILE A 8 3.74 19.25 -4.38
N GLN A 9 3.06 19.85 -5.34
CA GLN A 9 2.73 21.27 -5.32
C GLN A 9 1.23 21.46 -5.37
N ASN A 10 0.66 22.14 -4.37
CA ASN A 10 -0.76 22.54 -4.36
C ASN A 10 -1.74 21.38 -4.66
N PHE A 11 -1.50 20.20 -4.11
CA PHE A 11 -2.30 19.01 -4.37
C PHE A 11 -2.82 18.42 -3.06
N LYS A 12 -4.14 18.24 -3.00
CA LYS A 12 -4.92 17.74 -1.87
C LYS A 12 -4.56 18.48 -0.59
N PHE A 13 -4.00 17.81 0.43
CA PHE A 13 -3.65 18.44 1.70
C PHE A 13 -2.39 19.32 1.61
N PHE A 14 -1.52 19.10 0.61
CA PHE A 14 -0.21 19.74 0.57
C PHE A 14 -0.33 21.10 -0.12
N PRO A 15 0.00 22.20 0.59
CA PRO A 15 -0.02 23.54 0.02
C PRO A 15 1.19 23.75 -0.91
N LYS A 16 1.53 25.01 -1.20
CA LYS A 16 2.74 25.36 -1.93
C LYS A 16 3.99 24.86 -1.18
N HIS A 17 4.83 24.14 -1.90
CA HIS A 17 6.17 23.71 -1.46
C HIS A 17 7.24 24.49 -2.23
N ASP A 18 8.49 24.44 -1.75
CA ASP A 18 9.64 24.90 -2.53
C ASP A 18 9.82 23.97 -3.73
N PRO A 19 9.79 24.46 -4.98
CA PRO A 19 10.04 23.65 -6.18
C PRO A 19 11.44 23.05 -6.25
N ASN A 20 12.41 23.62 -5.53
CA ASN A 20 13.82 23.23 -5.59
C ASN A 20 14.19 22.22 -4.48
N SER A 21 13.22 21.83 -3.67
CA SER A 21 13.41 20.85 -2.60
C SER A 21 12.35 19.76 -2.73
N PRO A 22 12.73 18.48 -2.74
CA PRO A 22 11.75 17.41 -2.72
C PRO A 22 10.97 17.46 -1.41
N LEU A 23 9.68 17.14 -1.49
CA LEU A 23 8.88 16.92 -0.29
C LEU A 23 9.42 15.71 0.47
N LEU A 24 9.76 14.65 -0.27
CA LEU A 24 10.38 13.44 0.27
C LEU A 24 11.63 13.08 -0.53
N GLU A 25 12.77 13.11 0.14
CA GLU A 25 14.04 12.56 -0.34
C GLU A 25 14.18 11.12 0.17
N ILE A 26 13.93 10.17 -0.74
CA ILE A 26 13.76 8.74 -0.48
C ILE A 26 15.06 7.98 -0.76
N GLY A 27 15.83 8.42 -1.76
CA GLY A 27 17.12 7.81 -2.08
C GLY A 27 17.03 6.33 -2.47
N GLY A 28 15.92 5.90 -3.09
CA GLY A 28 15.68 4.51 -3.46
C GLY A 28 15.38 3.57 -2.28
N ASN A 29 15.23 4.10 -1.07
CA ASN A 29 14.90 3.32 0.12
C ASN A 29 13.40 3.05 0.22
N ASN A 30 13.03 2.07 1.03
CA ASN A 30 11.65 1.88 1.47
C ASN A 30 11.26 2.97 2.48
N LEU A 31 9.98 3.34 2.55
CA LEU A 31 9.46 4.27 3.55
C LEU A 31 8.52 3.57 4.54
N LEU A 32 8.72 3.87 5.82
CA LEU A 32 7.76 3.61 6.88
C LEU A 32 7.35 4.94 7.53
N ILE A 33 6.09 5.29 7.46
CA ILE A 33 5.56 6.58 7.91
C ILE A 33 4.48 6.36 8.97
N TYR A 34 4.72 6.87 10.16
CA TYR A 34 3.65 7.12 11.13
C TYR A 34 3.06 8.50 10.86
N GLY A 35 1.76 8.68 11.07
CA GLY A 35 1.22 10.03 11.19
C GLY A 35 -0.21 10.05 11.67
N GLU A 36 -0.60 11.14 12.31
CA GLU A 36 -1.93 11.28 12.89
C GLU A 36 -3.01 11.45 11.80
N ASN A 37 -4.28 11.31 12.19
CA ASN A 37 -5.39 11.57 11.27
C ASN A 37 -5.35 13.03 10.82
N GLY A 38 -5.40 13.25 9.51
CA GLY A 38 -5.31 14.59 8.92
C GLY A 38 -3.89 15.11 8.68
N SER A 39 -2.83 14.35 8.98
CA SER A 39 -1.45 14.80 8.73
C SER A 39 -0.99 14.77 7.26
N GLY A 40 -1.87 14.33 6.35
CA GLY A 40 -1.57 14.34 4.91
C GLY A 40 -0.98 13.05 4.32
N LYS A 41 -0.80 11.97 5.09
CA LYS A 41 -0.27 10.67 4.58
C LYS A 41 -0.91 10.22 3.26
N SER A 42 -2.25 10.19 3.22
CA SER A 42 -2.98 9.78 2.02
C SER A 42 -2.76 10.72 0.83
N THR A 43 -2.26 11.94 1.00
CA THR A 43 -1.86 12.77 -0.16
C THR A 43 -0.63 12.21 -0.85
N ILE A 44 0.32 11.61 -0.14
CA ILE A 44 1.48 10.92 -0.74
C ILE A 44 0.99 9.76 -1.60
N TYR A 45 0.09 8.92 -1.06
CA TYR A 45 -0.59 7.86 -1.81
C TYR A 45 -1.22 8.40 -3.09
N TRP A 46 -2.08 9.42 -2.95
CA TRP A 46 -2.87 9.95 -4.06
C TRP A 46 -2.00 10.64 -5.12
N ALA A 47 -0.90 11.29 -4.74
CA ALA A 47 -0.02 11.93 -5.69
C ALA A 47 0.62 10.91 -6.63
N ILE A 48 1.26 9.87 -6.08
CA ILE A 48 1.90 8.84 -6.90
C ILE A 48 0.85 8.07 -7.71
N TYR A 49 -0.28 7.71 -7.08
CA TYR A 49 -1.38 7.03 -7.73
C TYR A 49 -1.94 7.84 -8.91
N THR A 50 -2.23 9.14 -8.74
CA THR A 50 -2.74 10.00 -9.82
C THR A 50 -1.75 10.14 -10.98
N LEU A 51 -0.44 10.20 -10.71
CA LEU A 51 0.57 10.25 -11.77
C LEU A 51 0.55 8.96 -12.61
N LEU A 52 0.59 7.80 -11.96
CA LEU A 52 0.60 6.51 -12.66
C LEU A 52 -0.75 6.22 -13.35
N GLU A 53 -1.87 6.54 -12.69
CA GLU A 53 -3.23 6.33 -13.23
C GLU A 53 -3.48 7.17 -14.49
N SER A 54 -2.90 8.36 -14.56
CA SER A 54 -3.05 9.25 -15.73
C SER A 54 -2.55 8.62 -17.02
N ALA A 55 -1.57 7.71 -16.96
CA ALA A 55 -1.07 6.99 -18.13
C ALA A 55 -2.11 6.01 -18.73
N PHE A 56 -3.17 5.66 -17.99
CA PHE A 56 -4.26 4.80 -18.47
C PHE A 56 -5.44 5.58 -19.05
N LYS A 57 -5.50 6.90 -18.83
CA LYS A 57 -6.62 7.73 -19.28
C LYS A 57 -6.34 8.25 -20.69
N GLN A 58 -6.62 7.44 -21.71
CA GLN A 58 -6.28 7.74 -23.10
C GLN A 58 -7.31 8.64 -23.81
N GLY A 59 -6.90 9.27 -24.91
CA GLY A 59 -7.74 10.14 -25.74
C GLY A 59 -8.12 11.48 -25.11
N GLU A 60 -8.88 12.31 -25.84
CA GLU A 60 -9.28 13.65 -25.39
C GLU A 60 -10.16 13.60 -24.12
N GLU A 61 -11.05 12.61 -24.01
CA GLU A 61 -11.86 12.43 -22.80
C GLU A 61 -10.98 12.09 -21.59
N GLY A 62 -10.01 11.18 -21.76
CA GLY A 62 -9.05 10.83 -20.72
C GLY A 62 -8.20 12.04 -20.30
N LYS A 63 -7.74 12.83 -21.27
CA LYS A 63 -7.00 14.07 -21.05
C LYS A 63 -7.82 15.09 -20.25
N GLN A 64 -9.09 15.27 -20.59
CA GLN A 64 -9.98 16.15 -19.84
C GLN A 64 -10.21 15.66 -18.40
N LYS A 65 -10.35 14.33 -18.18
CA LYS A 65 -10.45 13.75 -16.83
C LYS A 65 -9.20 14.05 -15.99
N VAL A 66 -8.00 13.90 -16.56
CA VAL A 66 -6.74 14.26 -15.87
C VAL A 66 -6.69 15.75 -15.54
N LYS A 67 -7.05 16.61 -16.51
CA LYS A 67 -7.09 18.06 -16.33
C LYS A 67 -8.03 18.49 -15.20
N ASN A 68 -9.16 17.81 -15.06
CA ASN A 68 -10.12 18.06 -13.99
C ASN A 68 -9.51 17.83 -12.59
N TYR A 69 -8.59 16.87 -12.42
CA TYR A 69 -7.88 16.65 -11.14
C TYR A 69 -7.05 17.86 -10.73
N PHE A 70 -6.48 18.59 -11.68
CA PHE A 70 -5.68 19.80 -11.45
C PHE A 70 -6.48 21.11 -11.60
N THR A 71 -7.81 21.01 -11.66
CA THR A 71 -8.70 22.17 -11.75
C THR A 71 -9.31 22.48 -10.38
N LYS A 72 -8.95 23.64 -9.81
CA LYS A 72 -9.46 24.07 -8.50
C LYS A 72 -10.97 24.31 -8.55
N GLY A 73 -11.69 23.70 -7.60
CA GLY A 73 -13.14 23.85 -7.45
C GLY A 73 -13.98 22.98 -8.39
N HIS A 74 -13.35 22.19 -9.26
CA HIS A 74 -14.04 21.14 -10.01
C HIS A 74 -14.49 20.00 -9.07
N GLU A 75 -15.57 19.29 -9.39
CA GLU A 75 -16.11 18.18 -8.59
C GLU A 75 -15.05 17.09 -8.31
N SER A 76 -14.31 16.70 -9.35
CA SER A 76 -13.16 15.78 -9.25
C SER A 76 -11.84 16.48 -8.93
N GLY A 77 -11.85 17.77 -8.60
CA GLY A 77 -10.64 18.57 -8.39
C GLY A 77 -9.88 18.15 -7.14
N LEU A 78 -8.59 17.88 -7.28
CA LEU A 78 -7.67 17.51 -6.20
C LEU A 78 -6.70 18.64 -5.87
N VAL A 79 -6.92 19.87 -6.35
CA VAL A 79 -6.07 21.02 -6.04
C VAL A 79 -6.26 21.45 -4.59
N ASN A 80 -5.17 21.76 -3.90
CA ASN A 80 -5.21 22.27 -2.53
C ASN A 80 -6.08 23.54 -2.45
N ILE A 81 -6.94 23.62 -1.44
CA ILE A 81 -7.92 24.71 -1.30
C ILE A 81 -7.26 26.09 -1.10
N HIS A 82 -6.02 26.13 -0.59
CA HIS A 82 -5.25 27.35 -0.38
C HIS A 82 -4.39 27.73 -1.60
N ALA A 83 -4.42 26.96 -2.69
CA ALA A 83 -3.77 27.33 -3.94
C ALA A 83 -4.37 28.63 -4.49
N THR A 84 -3.57 29.65 -4.76
CA THR A 84 -4.06 30.94 -5.27
C THR A 84 -3.63 31.16 -6.71
N ARG A 85 -4.46 31.85 -7.51
CA ARG A 85 -4.12 32.22 -8.89
C ARG A 85 -2.89 33.12 -8.99
N ALA A 86 -2.53 33.79 -7.90
CA ALA A 86 -1.34 34.64 -7.80
C ALA A 86 -0.03 33.83 -7.65
N GLN A 87 -0.11 32.54 -7.33
CA GLN A 87 1.06 31.68 -7.30
C GLN A 87 1.52 31.43 -8.75
N LYS A 88 2.74 31.88 -9.09
CA LYS A 88 3.36 31.64 -10.41
C LYS A 88 3.45 30.16 -10.79
N GLN A 89 3.35 29.24 -9.83
CA GLN A 89 3.50 27.81 -10.04
C GLN A 89 2.17 27.08 -9.93
N LYS A 90 1.84 26.36 -11.00
CA LYS A 90 0.65 25.52 -11.11
C LYS A 90 0.73 24.33 -10.14
N PRO A 91 -0.42 23.74 -9.76
CA PRO A 91 -0.42 22.45 -9.07
C PRO A 91 0.24 21.38 -9.93
N TYR A 92 1.13 20.59 -9.33
CA TYR A 92 1.80 19.50 -10.04
C TYR A 92 2.22 18.39 -9.08
N ILE A 93 2.47 17.22 -9.66
CA ILE A 93 3.14 16.10 -9.01
C ILE A 93 4.36 15.77 -9.85
N LYS A 94 5.53 15.62 -9.22
CA LYS A 94 6.75 15.16 -9.88
C LYS A 94 7.38 14.02 -9.08
N VAL A 95 7.78 12.97 -9.79
CA VAL A 95 8.55 11.86 -9.25
C VAL A 95 9.90 11.79 -9.97
N VAL A 96 10.96 11.55 -9.21
CA VAL A 96 12.30 11.30 -9.74
C VAL A 96 12.64 9.84 -9.46
N LEU A 97 12.91 9.09 -10.52
CA LEU A 97 13.37 7.71 -10.45
C LEU A 97 14.87 7.65 -10.71
N GLY A 98 15.55 6.71 -10.07
CA GLY A 98 16.98 6.50 -10.24
C GLY A 98 17.35 5.03 -10.18
N ASP A 99 18.42 4.65 -10.87
CA ASP A 99 19.03 3.31 -10.77
C ASP A 99 20.41 3.36 -10.07
N GLU A 100 21.00 2.18 -9.87
CA GLU A 100 22.31 2.04 -9.24
C GLU A 100 23.46 2.55 -10.13
N ALA A 101 23.22 2.72 -11.44
CA ALA A 101 24.19 3.27 -12.39
C ALA A 101 24.20 4.81 -12.41
N GLY A 102 23.30 5.45 -11.65
CA GLY A 102 23.18 6.91 -11.56
C GLY A 102 22.30 7.52 -12.66
N ASN A 103 21.63 6.71 -13.48
CA ASN A 103 20.66 7.24 -14.44
C ASN A 103 19.43 7.74 -13.67
N GLN A 104 18.91 8.89 -14.07
CA GLN A 104 17.70 9.46 -13.50
C GLN A 104 16.66 9.73 -14.57
N LYS A 105 15.39 9.51 -14.22
CA LYS A 105 14.23 9.86 -15.03
C LYS A 105 13.27 10.66 -14.20
N GLU A 106 12.74 11.73 -14.78
CA GLU A 106 11.75 12.58 -14.14
C GLU A 106 10.41 12.47 -14.86
N TYR A 107 9.35 12.30 -14.08
CA TYR A 107 7.98 12.35 -14.57
C TYR A 107 7.23 13.42 -13.82
N LEU A 108 6.66 14.36 -14.56
CA LEU A 108 5.88 15.47 -14.02
C LEU A 108 4.51 15.47 -14.68
N ILE A 109 3.47 15.69 -13.87
CA ILE A 109 2.12 15.87 -14.35
C ILE A 109 1.46 17.08 -13.68
N ASN A 110 0.76 17.87 -14.50
CA ASN A 110 -0.05 19.01 -14.06
C ASN A 110 -1.31 19.13 -14.95
N GLY A 111 -2.03 20.24 -14.85
CA GLY A 111 -3.24 20.50 -15.66
C GLY A 111 -2.99 20.94 -17.11
N ASP A 112 -1.74 20.95 -17.57
CA ASP A 112 -1.36 21.38 -18.91
C ASP A 112 -1.36 20.21 -19.90
N ASP A 113 -1.91 20.48 -21.07
CA ASP A 113 -2.09 19.50 -22.14
C ASP A 113 -0.81 18.76 -22.52
N ASP A 114 0.34 19.45 -22.58
CA ASP A 114 1.63 18.86 -22.96
C ASP A 114 2.13 17.83 -21.93
N THR A 115 1.99 18.12 -20.63
CA THR A 115 2.43 17.18 -19.58
C THR A 115 1.51 15.96 -19.52
N ILE A 116 0.21 16.16 -19.71
CA ILE A 116 -0.78 15.09 -19.75
C ILE A 116 -0.51 14.18 -20.96
N ALA A 117 -0.32 14.76 -22.15
CA ALA A 117 0.02 14.01 -23.36
C ALA A 117 1.35 13.25 -23.22
N ALA A 118 2.36 13.87 -22.60
CA ALA A 118 3.64 13.23 -22.33
C ALA A 118 3.48 11.99 -21.43
N ILE A 119 2.66 12.05 -20.37
CA ILE A 119 2.40 10.92 -19.48
C ILE A 119 1.53 9.84 -20.16
N GLN A 120 0.46 10.23 -20.87
CA GLN A 120 -0.42 9.30 -21.58
C GLN A 120 0.34 8.50 -22.66
N GLY A 121 1.28 9.14 -23.35
CA GLY A 121 2.12 8.52 -24.37
C GLY A 121 3.32 7.73 -23.82
N ASN A 122 3.57 7.76 -22.50
CA ASN A 122 4.75 7.15 -21.92
C ASN A 122 4.50 5.69 -21.51
N SER A 123 5.12 4.75 -22.25
CA SER A 123 5.05 3.31 -21.94
C SER A 123 5.64 2.97 -20.58
N ASP A 124 6.75 3.60 -20.17
CA ASP A 124 7.44 3.29 -18.92
C ASP A 124 6.58 3.64 -17.70
N VAL A 125 5.85 4.76 -17.75
CA VAL A 125 4.91 5.17 -16.69
C VAL A 125 3.73 4.22 -16.62
N ARG A 126 3.18 3.83 -17.78
CA ARG A 126 2.08 2.86 -17.84
C ARG A 126 2.50 1.50 -17.31
N GLU A 127 3.65 0.98 -17.74
CA GLU A 127 4.19 -0.29 -17.26
C GLU A 127 4.49 -0.24 -15.76
N SER A 128 5.04 0.87 -15.27
CA SER A 128 5.24 1.11 -13.83
C SER A 128 3.93 1.12 -13.06
N GLY A 129 2.87 1.73 -13.61
CA GLY A 129 1.52 1.70 -13.05
C GLY A 129 0.93 0.29 -12.98
N MET A 130 1.17 -0.53 -14.00
CA MET A 130 0.74 -1.93 -14.03
C MET A 130 1.54 -2.83 -13.08
N ALA A 131 2.84 -2.55 -12.90
CA ALA A 131 3.69 -3.34 -12.03
C ALA A 131 3.55 -2.94 -10.55
N SER A 132 3.18 -1.70 -10.28
CA SER A 132 2.95 -1.19 -8.93
C SER A 132 1.57 -1.60 -8.38
N ASP A 133 1.44 -1.57 -7.07
CA ASP A 133 0.16 -1.82 -6.39
C ASP A 133 -0.05 -0.83 -5.24
N PHE A 134 -1.29 -0.42 -5.07
CA PHE A 134 -1.75 0.58 -4.11
C PHE A 134 -2.89 -0.03 -3.29
N ILE A 135 -2.63 -0.28 -2.01
CA ILE A 135 -3.58 -0.96 -1.15
C ILE A 135 -3.94 -0.10 0.05
N ASN A 136 -5.24 0.17 0.18
CA ASN A 136 -5.83 0.87 1.31
C ASN A 136 -6.96 0.04 1.93
N TYR A 137 -7.49 0.49 3.07
CA TYR A 137 -8.56 -0.23 3.77
C TYR A 137 -9.83 -0.44 2.94
N ARG A 138 -10.14 0.45 1.98
CA ARG A 138 -11.38 0.37 1.18
C ARG A 138 -11.39 -0.86 0.27
N VAL A 139 -10.22 -1.24 -0.23
CA VAL A 139 -10.03 -2.42 -1.08
C VAL A 139 -10.46 -3.69 -0.32
N LEU A 140 -10.10 -3.79 0.97
CA LEU A 140 -10.49 -4.91 1.82
C LEU A 140 -11.97 -4.80 2.20
N PHE A 141 -12.43 -3.62 2.62
CA PHE A 141 -13.82 -3.39 3.03
C PHE A 141 -14.83 -3.83 1.95
N ARG A 142 -14.55 -3.57 0.67
CA ARG A 142 -15.40 -3.98 -0.45
C ARG A 142 -15.63 -5.49 -0.55
N LEU A 143 -14.68 -6.31 -0.07
CA LEU A 143 -14.83 -7.76 -0.02
C LEU A 143 -15.81 -8.22 1.07
N HIS A 144 -15.97 -7.44 2.13
CA HIS A 144 -16.85 -7.77 3.26
C HIS A 144 -18.30 -7.26 3.07
N HIS A 145 -18.51 -6.27 2.20
CA HIS A 145 -19.78 -5.56 2.07
C HIS A 145 -20.81 -6.30 1.19
N VAL A 146 -21.17 -7.54 1.56
CA VAL A 146 -22.19 -8.36 0.87
C VAL A 146 -23.29 -8.79 1.84
N LYS A 147 -24.55 -8.47 1.50
CA LYS A 147 -25.73 -8.90 2.28
C LYS A 147 -25.86 -10.42 2.27
N HIS A 148 -26.28 -11.00 3.40
CA HIS A 148 -26.51 -12.45 3.53
C HIS A 148 -27.36 -13.04 2.40
N SER A 149 -28.37 -12.30 1.92
CA SER A 149 -29.29 -12.75 0.87
C SER A 149 -28.67 -12.84 -0.52
N LYS A 150 -27.54 -12.18 -0.77
CA LYS A 150 -26.87 -12.16 -2.08
C LYS A 150 -25.77 -13.22 -2.18
N ASP A 151 -25.46 -13.63 -3.41
CA ASP A 151 -24.26 -14.41 -3.67
C ASP A 151 -23.01 -13.56 -3.47
N ASN A 152 -21.92 -14.22 -3.10
CA ASN A 152 -20.63 -13.63 -2.88
C ASN A 152 -19.90 -13.34 -4.20
N ASN A 153 -20.41 -12.36 -4.94
CA ASN A 153 -19.91 -11.98 -6.26
C ASN A 153 -18.77 -10.95 -6.13
N LEU A 154 -17.56 -11.39 -6.42
CA LEU A 154 -16.35 -10.56 -6.41
C LEU A 154 -16.08 -9.86 -7.74
N PHE A 155 -16.92 -10.03 -8.77
CA PHE A 155 -16.61 -9.50 -10.11
C PHE A 155 -16.41 -7.97 -10.10
N GLY A 156 -17.28 -7.21 -9.45
CA GLY A 156 -17.13 -5.75 -9.35
C GLY A 156 -15.84 -5.32 -8.63
N TRP A 157 -15.35 -6.13 -7.68
CA TRP A 157 -14.04 -5.89 -7.06
C TRP A 157 -12.88 -6.10 -8.04
N PHE A 158 -12.96 -7.13 -8.89
CA PHE A 158 -11.99 -7.30 -9.97
C PHE A 158 -12.05 -6.18 -11.01
N GLU A 159 -13.27 -5.77 -11.41
CA GLU A 159 -13.50 -4.69 -12.37
C GLU A 159 -12.90 -3.36 -11.89
N ASP A 160 -13.12 -3.00 -10.63
CA ASP A 160 -12.64 -1.74 -10.09
C ASP A 160 -11.15 -1.76 -9.73
N GLU A 161 -10.68 -2.83 -9.08
CA GLU A 161 -9.39 -2.82 -8.35
C GLU A 161 -8.26 -3.55 -9.08
N ILE A 162 -8.57 -4.33 -10.11
CA ILE A 162 -7.62 -5.23 -10.79
C ILE A 162 -7.56 -4.95 -12.29
N PHE A 163 -8.72 -4.90 -12.96
CA PHE A 163 -8.82 -4.84 -14.42
C PHE A 163 -8.09 -3.66 -15.08
N PRO A 164 -8.07 -2.45 -14.49
CA PRO A 164 -7.35 -1.33 -15.09
C PRO A 164 -5.82 -1.56 -15.18
N TYR A 165 -5.26 -2.46 -14.36
CA TYR A 165 -3.82 -2.57 -14.15
C TYR A 165 -3.20 -3.88 -14.66
N ILE A 166 -4.00 -4.84 -15.12
CA ILE A 166 -3.50 -6.13 -15.60
C ILE A 166 -3.67 -6.27 -17.12
N ILE A 167 -2.66 -6.89 -17.74
CA ILE A 167 -2.73 -7.38 -19.12
C ILE A 167 -2.64 -8.89 -19.04
N ILE A 168 -3.67 -9.59 -19.51
CA ILE A 168 -3.58 -11.03 -19.72
C ILE A 168 -3.18 -11.22 -21.18
N ASP A 169 -1.92 -11.53 -21.43
CA ASP A 169 -1.34 -11.72 -22.78
C ASP A 169 -2.18 -12.62 -23.68
N GLN A 170 -2.82 -13.61 -23.07
CA GLN A 170 -3.69 -14.55 -23.77
C GLN A 170 -5.01 -13.94 -24.23
N ILE A 171 -5.41 -12.77 -23.75
CA ILE A 171 -6.59 -11.97 -24.13
C ILE A 171 -6.16 -10.84 -25.06
N SER A 172 -5.25 -9.99 -24.59
CA SER A 172 -4.70 -8.81 -25.24
C SER A 172 -3.24 -8.67 -24.83
N ARG A 173 -2.37 -8.20 -25.74
CA ARG A 173 -0.96 -7.90 -25.44
C ARG A 173 -0.70 -6.41 -25.20
N VAL A 174 -1.71 -5.57 -25.40
CA VAL A 174 -1.56 -4.12 -25.47
C VAL A 174 -2.53 -3.42 -24.53
N ASN A 175 -3.82 -3.77 -24.64
CA ASN A 175 -4.88 -3.18 -23.83
C ASN A 175 -5.05 -3.94 -22.50
N SER A 176 -5.37 -3.21 -21.44
CA SER A 176 -5.71 -3.78 -20.14
C SER A 176 -6.98 -4.64 -20.23
N ILE A 177 -7.21 -5.48 -19.22
CA ILE A 177 -8.46 -6.24 -19.13
C ILE A 177 -9.67 -5.33 -18.96
N GLY A 178 -9.51 -4.19 -18.28
CA GLY A 178 -10.56 -3.18 -18.17
C GLY A 178 -10.99 -2.63 -19.53
N ASP A 179 -10.02 -2.23 -20.36
CA ASP A 179 -10.29 -1.70 -21.70
C ASP A 179 -10.97 -2.74 -22.60
N VAL A 180 -10.46 -3.97 -22.59
CA VAL A 180 -11.05 -5.08 -23.35
C VAL A 180 -12.48 -5.35 -22.88
N TYR A 181 -12.73 -5.22 -21.58
CA TYR A 181 -14.06 -5.43 -21.01
C TYR A 181 -15.05 -4.33 -21.41
N GLN A 182 -14.63 -3.06 -21.40
CA GLN A 182 -15.45 -1.95 -21.86
C GLN A 182 -15.77 -2.06 -23.36
N GLU A 183 -14.77 -2.39 -24.19
CA GLU A 183 -15.00 -2.62 -25.63
C GLU A 183 -16.00 -3.77 -25.87
N LEU A 184 -15.98 -4.82 -25.05
CA LEU A 184 -16.95 -5.90 -25.14
C LEU A 184 -18.38 -5.46 -24.74
N LYS A 185 -18.49 -4.52 -23.80
CA LYS A 185 -19.75 -3.89 -23.37
C LYS A 185 -20.34 -2.95 -24.43
N GLU A 186 -19.49 -2.34 -25.27
CA GLU A 186 -19.94 -1.50 -26.39
C GLU A 186 -20.48 -2.32 -27.57
N GLY A 187 -20.01 -3.56 -27.73
CA GLY A 187 -20.47 -4.46 -28.79
C GLY A 187 -19.61 -4.41 -30.06
N PRO A 188 -20.00 -5.12 -31.13
CA PRO A 188 -19.36 -4.97 -32.42
C PRO A 188 -19.66 -3.59 -33.00
N GLU A 189 -18.69 -3.02 -33.73
CA GLU A 189 -18.90 -1.81 -34.51
C GLU A 189 -20.13 -1.97 -35.43
N LYS A 190 -21.05 -1.02 -35.34
CA LYS A 190 -22.27 -1.01 -36.16
C LYS A 190 -21.95 -0.94 -37.65
N VAL A 191 -22.90 -1.38 -38.45
CA VAL A 191 -22.84 -1.36 -39.91
C VAL A 191 -24.08 -0.65 -40.45
N LYS A 192 -23.98 -0.12 -41.66
CA LYS A 192 -25.13 0.50 -42.31
C LYS A 192 -26.26 -0.51 -42.43
N ASP A 193 -27.46 -0.10 -42.09
CA ASP A 193 -28.63 -0.91 -42.39
C ASP A 193 -28.81 -1.00 -43.91
N PHE A 194 -29.24 -2.18 -44.34
CA PHE A 194 -29.56 -2.44 -45.73
C PHE A 194 -30.99 -2.00 -46.06
N ASP A 195 -31.91 -2.09 -45.09
CA ASP A 195 -33.34 -1.82 -45.29
C ASP A 195 -33.67 -0.33 -45.08
N GLU A 196 -32.96 0.36 -44.19
CA GLU A 196 -33.17 1.78 -43.86
C GLU A 196 -31.94 2.63 -44.15
N LEU A 197 -32.03 3.52 -45.16
CA LEU A 197 -30.95 4.47 -45.45
C LEU A 197 -30.62 5.36 -44.25
N ASP A 198 -29.33 5.66 -44.07
CA ASP A 198 -28.78 6.51 -43.01
C ASP A 198 -28.97 6.01 -41.57
N THR A 199 -29.29 4.72 -41.41
CA THR A 199 -29.33 4.06 -40.10
C THR A 199 -28.17 3.07 -39.92
N GLU A 200 -27.78 2.83 -38.66
CA GLU A 200 -26.72 1.91 -38.28
C GLU A 200 -27.21 0.84 -37.30
N VAL A 201 -27.02 -0.41 -37.67
CA VAL A 201 -27.45 -1.60 -36.92
C VAL A 201 -26.26 -2.42 -36.45
N TYR A 202 -26.45 -3.19 -35.38
CA TYR A 202 -25.45 -4.17 -34.97
C TYR A 202 -25.40 -5.34 -35.95
N PRO A 203 -24.20 -5.77 -36.36
CA PRO A 203 -24.06 -7.00 -37.11
C PRO A 203 -24.52 -8.19 -36.24
N ASN A 204 -25.36 -9.06 -36.80
CA ASN A 204 -26.09 -10.07 -36.03
C ASN A 204 -26.15 -11.43 -36.76
N PRO A 205 -26.62 -12.52 -36.09
CA PRO A 205 -26.67 -13.86 -36.70
C PRO A 205 -27.52 -13.98 -37.97
N ALA A 206 -28.56 -13.15 -38.15
CA ALA A 206 -29.44 -13.23 -39.31
C ALA A 206 -28.70 -12.86 -40.61
N MET A 207 -27.68 -11.99 -40.53
CA MET A 207 -26.85 -11.59 -41.66
C MET A 207 -26.04 -12.73 -42.28
N ARG A 208 -25.91 -13.88 -41.61
CA ARG A 208 -25.16 -15.06 -42.10
C ARG A 208 -25.69 -15.60 -43.43
N LEU A 209 -27.01 -15.60 -43.61
CA LEU A 209 -27.70 -16.18 -44.76
C LEU A 209 -28.33 -15.12 -45.68
N HIS A 210 -28.04 -13.84 -45.45
CA HIS A 210 -28.60 -12.74 -46.22
C HIS A 210 -28.27 -12.89 -47.72
N PRO A 211 -29.16 -12.58 -48.68
CA PRO A 211 -28.86 -12.74 -50.11
C PRO A 211 -27.70 -11.86 -50.58
N ASP A 212 -27.60 -10.64 -50.07
CA ASP A 212 -26.55 -9.66 -50.44
C ASP A 212 -25.16 -10.01 -49.86
N GLU A 213 -24.12 -9.95 -50.69
CA GLU A 213 -22.74 -10.26 -50.29
C GLU A 213 -22.12 -9.22 -49.33
N ALA A 214 -22.52 -7.95 -49.40
CA ALA A 214 -22.05 -6.91 -48.51
C ALA A 214 -22.50 -7.18 -47.07
N VAL A 215 -23.78 -7.53 -46.89
CA VAL A 215 -24.36 -7.87 -45.58
C VAL A 215 -23.73 -9.15 -45.00
N LYS A 216 -23.44 -10.16 -45.85
CA LYS A 216 -22.68 -11.35 -45.42
C LYS A 216 -21.26 -11.01 -44.96
N LYS A 217 -20.64 -9.98 -45.53
CA LYS A 217 -19.32 -9.49 -45.09
C LYS A 217 -19.41 -8.89 -43.69
N ASP A 218 -20.47 -8.17 -43.39
CA ASP A 218 -20.70 -7.56 -42.07
C ASP A 218 -20.93 -8.59 -40.96
N TYR A 219 -21.49 -9.76 -41.29
CA TYR A 219 -21.54 -10.90 -40.37
C TYR A 219 -20.15 -11.31 -39.83
N LYS A 220 -19.06 -11.05 -40.56
CA LYS A 220 -17.69 -11.29 -40.04
C LYS A 220 -17.36 -10.39 -38.84
N LYS A 221 -17.92 -9.18 -38.75
CA LYS A 221 -17.75 -8.29 -37.58
C LYS A 221 -18.40 -8.92 -36.34
N TYR A 222 -19.62 -9.44 -36.48
CA TYR A 222 -20.29 -10.23 -35.43
C TYR A 222 -19.45 -11.45 -35.01
N GLN A 223 -18.97 -12.25 -35.96
CA GLN A 223 -18.13 -13.41 -35.64
C GLN A 223 -16.83 -13.04 -34.93
N LYS A 224 -16.21 -11.91 -35.30
CA LYS A 224 -15.00 -11.40 -34.63
C LYS A 224 -15.30 -11.03 -33.18
N TYR A 225 -16.41 -10.33 -32.94
CA TYR A 225 -16.88 -9.99 -31.59
C TYR A 225 -17.16 -11.24 -30.76
N GLU A 226 -17.93 -12.21 -31.29
CA GLU A 226 -18.27 -13.44 -30.58
C GLU A 226 -17.00 -14.24 -30.20
N ARG A 227 -16.03 -14.35 -31.11
CA ARG A 227 -14.72 -14.96 -30.84
C ARG A 227 -13.97 -14.22 -29.73
N LYS A 228 -14.01 -12.88 -29.72
CA LYS A 228 -13.37 -12.06 -28.70
C LYS A 228 -14.01 -12.26 -27.32
N LEU A 229 -15.35 -12.26 -27.25
CA LEU A 229 -16.11 -12.55 -26.02
C LEU A 229 -15.81 -13.97 -25.49
N LYS A 230 -15.80 -14.97 -26.37
CA LYS A 230 -15.46 -16.35 -26.01
C LYS A 230 -14.03 -16.46 -25.48
N LYS A 231 -13.08 -15.80 -26.15
CA LYS A 231 -11.67 -15.73 -25.75
C LYS A 231 -11.54 -15.09 -24.37
N PHE A 232 -12.15 -13.91 -24.14
CA PHE A 232 -12.18 -13.24 -22.84
C PHE A 232 -12.68 -14.19 -21.74
N ASN A 233 -13.88 -14.77 -21.92
CA ASN A 233 -14.50 -15.67 -20.95
C ASN A 233 -13.61 -16.87 -20.61
N GLN A 234 -13.04 -17.54 -21.63
CA GLN A 234 -12.21 -18.73 -21.43
C GLN A 234 -10.91 -18.40 -20.70
N LYS A 235 -10.24 -17.31 -21.11
CA LYS A 235 -8.93 -16.93 -20.57
C LYS A 235 -9.03 -16.33 -19.19
N PHE A 236 -10.04 -15.49 -18.93
CA PHE A 236 -10.28 -14.97 -17.60
C PHE A 236 -10.67 -16.09 -16.60
N LYS A 237 -11.43 -17.09 -17.04
CA LYS A 237 -11.70 -18.30 -16.23
C LYS A 237 -10.42 -19.06 -15.88
N SER A 238 -9.47 -19.18 -16.81
CA SER A 238 -8.17 -19.81 -16.54
C SER A 238 -7.38 -19.00 -15.52
N TYR A 239 -7.27 -17.69 -15.76
CA TYR A 239 -6.60 -16.76 -14.85
C TYR A 239 -7.13 -16.87 -13.41
N LEU A 240 -8.46 -16.85 -13.22
CA LEU A 240 -9.07 -17.01 -11.90
C LEU A 240 -8.75 -18.34 -11.23
N ARG A 241 -8.65 -19.43 -12.00
CA ARG A 241 -8.26 -20.75 -11.49
C ARG A 241 -6.83 -20.71 -10.96
N ASP A 242 -5.91 -20.17 -11.75
CA ASP A 242 -4.49 -20.12 -11.40
C ASP A 242 -4.26 -19.21 -10.19
N ARG A 243 -4.94 -18.06 -10.13
CA ARG A 243 -4.92 -17.17 -8.96
C ARG A 243 -5.53 -17.82 -7.72
N ALA A 244 -6.61 -18.61 -7.86
CA ALA A 244 -7.21 -19.32 -6.74
C ALA A 244 -6.28 -20.41 -6.18
N VAL A 245 -5.51 -21.11 -7.03
CA VAL A 245 -4.49 -22.07 -6.56
C VAL A 245 -3.45 -21.35 -5.70
N ARG A 246 -2.86 -20.28 -6.23
CA ARG A 246 -1.85 -19.51 -5.49
C ARG A 246 -2.41 -18.88 -4.21
N ALA A 247 -3.64 -18.37 -4.24
CA ALA A 247 -4.28 -17.81 -3.05
C ALA A 247 -4.51 -18.87 -1.96
N ASN A 248 -4.82 -20.12 -2.31
CA ASN A 248 -4.91 -21.22 -1.34
C ASN A 248 -3.56 -21.55 -0.71
N GLU A 249 -2.48 -21.53 -1.48
CA GLU A 249 -1.12 -21.72 -0.94
C GLU A 249 -0.77 -20.65 0.09
N ILE A 250 -1.09 -19.38 -0.20
CA ILE A 250 -0.85 -18.26 0.73
C ILE A 250 -1.74 -18.41 1.98
N LEU A 251 -3.02 -18.75 1.82
CA LEU A 251 -3.94 -18.99 2.94
C LEU A 251 -3.41 -20.06 3.89
N GLN A 252 -2.91 -21.18 3.35
CA GLN A 252 -2.45 -22.30 4.14
C GLN A 252 -1.07 -22.05 4.75
N ASN A 253 -0.09 -21.65 3.94
CA ASN A 253 1.31 -21.58 4.35
C ASN A 253 1.63 -20.32 5.15
N ASP A 254 1.00 -19.20 4.82
CA ASP A 254 1.32 -17.91 5.44
C ASP A 254 0.28 -17.55 6.52
N PHE A 255 -1.01 -17.65 6.22
CA PHE A 255 -2.08 -17.33 7.17
C PHE A 255 -2.49 -18.49 8.08
N GLY A 256 -1.96 -19.70 7.88
CA GLY A 256 -2.23 -20.88 8.70
C GLY A 256 -3.70 -21.32 8.69
N GLN A 257 -4.46 -20.98 7.64
CA GLN A 257 -5.89 -21.26 7.57
C GLN A 257 -6.16 -22.71 7.12
N ASN A 258 -7.09 -23.38 7.81
CA ASN A 258 -7.50 -24.75 7.50
C ASN A 258 -8.79 -24.78 6.64
N PHE A 259 -8.80 -24.05 5.54
CA PHE A 259 -9.88 -24.10 4.56
C PHE A 259 -9.37 -23.75 3.16
N GLU A 260 -10.14 -24.14 2.14
CA GLU A 260 -9.83 -23.89 0.74
C GLU A 260 -10.89 -22.96 0.14
N ILE A 261 -10.48 -22.09 -0.78
CA ILE A 261 -11.34 -21.22 -1.57
C ILE A 261 -11.38 -21.66 -3.04
N LYS A 262 -12.49 -21.35 -3.71
CA LYS A 262 -12.66 -21.50 -5.15
C LYS A 262 -13.37 -20.28 -5.73
N LEU A 263 -12.82 -19.74 -6.82
CA LEU A 263 -13.44 -18.66 -7.59
C LEU A 263 -14.21 -19.27 -8.78
N GLU A 264 -15.54 -19.30 -8.69
CA GLU A 264 -16.39 -19.84 -9.74
C GLU A 264 -16.83 -18.74 -10.71
N TYR A 265 -16.35 -18.84 -11.95
CA TYR A 265 -16.64 -17.86 -13.00
C TYR A 265 -17.93 -18.22 -13.75
N VAL A 266 -18.88 -17.28 -13.75
CA VAL A 266 -20.06 -17.25 -14.63
C VAL A 266 -19.74 -16.29 -15.77
N SER A 267 -19.71 -16.82 -16.99
CA SER A 267 -19.32 -16.08 -18.19
C SER A 267 -20.25 -14.92 -18.54
N ALA A 268 -19.65 -13.86 -19.08
CA ALA A 268 -20.38 -12.75 -19.68
C ALA A 268 -21.12 -13.23 -20.93
N ARG A 269 -22.30 -12.67 -21.19
CA ARG A 269 -23.13 -13.02 -22.35
C ARG A 269 -23.58 -11.75 -23.06
N ALA A 270 -23.69 -11.83 -24.36
CA ALA A 270 -24.20 -10.76 -25.20
C ALA A 270 -25.19 -11.36 -26.20
N GLY A 271 -26.46 -10.99 -26.08
CA GLY A 271 -27.44 -11.18 -27.14
C GLY A 271 -27.42 -9.98 -28.08
N ILE A 272 -27.31 -10.18 -29.39
CA ILE A 272 -27.24 -9.08 -30.37
C ILE A 272 -28.41 -9.21 -31.34
N THR A 273 -29.26 -8.18 -31.37
CA THR A 273 -30.26 -7.94 -32.43
C THR A 273 -29.77 -6.80 -33.33
N ALA A 274 -30.52 -6.41 -34.37
CA ALA A 274 -30.15 -5.26 -35.20
C ALA A 274 -30.07 -3.96 -34.38
N GLU A 275 -30.99 -3.77 -33.44
CA GLU A 275 -31.14 -2.53 -32.68
C GLU A 275 -30.39 -2.54 -31.34
N GLU A 276 -30.30 -3.70 -30.67
CA GLU A 276 -29.92 -3.78 -29.27
C GLU A 276 -28.78 -4.77 -28.98
N LEU A 277 -27.95 -4.39 -28.00
CA LEU A 277 -26.98 -5.24 -27.33
C LEU A 277 -27.48 -5.61 -25.94
N ASN A 278 -27.99 -6.83 -25.80
CA ASN A 278 -28.45 -7.40 -24.54
C ASN A 278 -27.27 -7.98 -23.75
N TRP A 279 -26.48 -7.10 -23.13
CA TRP A 279 -25.31 -7.45 -22.32
C TRP A 279 -25.70 -8.00 -20.94
N GLN A 280 -25.00 -9.05 -20.50
CA GLN A 280 -25.07 -9.61 -19.15
C GLN A 280 -23.67 -9.69 -18.54
N ASP A 281 -23.47 -8.96 -17.46
CA ASP A 281 -22.21 -8.97 -16.73
C ASP A 281 -21.86 -10.38 -16.20
N PRO A 282 -20.59 -10.77 -16.25
CA PRO A 282 -20.12 -12.01 -15.65
C PRO A 282 -20.17 -11.93 -14.11
N LYS A 283 -19.99 -13.09 -13.47
CA LYS A 283 -19.89 -13.17 -12.00
C LYS A 283 -18.68 -13.99 -11.58
N VAL A 284 -18.08 -13.63 -10.45
CA VAL A 284 -17.00 -14.38 -9.80
C VAL A 284 -17.48 -14.77 -8.41
N ILE A 285 -18.01 -15.98 -8.28
CA ILE A 285 -18.62 -16.44 -7.04
C ILE A 285 -17.56 -17.12 -6.18
N LEU A 286 -17.27 -16.56 -5.01
CA LEU A 286 -16.36 -17.17 -4.04
C LEU A 286 -17.07 -18.28 -3.25
N LYS A 287 -16.53 -19.50 -3.35
CA LYS A 287 -17.00 -20.70 -2.64
C LYS A 287 -15.91 -21.27 -1.73
N ILE A 288 -16.32 -21.97 -0.68
CA ILE A 288 -15.43 -22.68 0.26
C ILE A 288 -15.71 -24.18 0.13
N PRO A 289 -15.06 -24.88 -0.81
CA PRO A 289 -15.28 -26.31 -1.03
C PRO A 289 -14.85 -27.18 0.15
N ARG A 290 -13.91 -26.72 0.97
CA ARG A 290 -13.43 -27.45 2.15
C ARG A 290 -13.20 -26.49 3.31
N TYR A 291 -13.68 -26.84 4.49
CA TYR A 291 -13.50 -26.07 5.72
C TYR A 291 -13.28 -27.02 6.89
N GLU A 292 -12.16 -26.87 7.60
CA GLU A 292 -11.77 -27.71 8.75
C GLU A 292 -11.87 -29.21 8.42
N GLY A 293 -11.32 -29.60 7.27
CA GLY A 293 -11.34 -30.98 6.78
C GLY A 293 -12.68 -31.46 6.18
N ARG A 294 -13.79 -30.72 6.35
CA ARG A 294 -15.13 -31.11 5.86
C ARG A 294 -15.45 -30.49 4.50
N ARG A 295 -16.06 -31.27 3.61
CA ARG A 295 -16.40 -30.83 2.25
C ARG A 295 -17.75 -30.11 2.19
N ASN A 296 -17.81 -28.99 1.48
CA ASN A 296 -19.02 -28.23 1.12
C ASN A 296 -19.96 -27.87 2.28
N VAL A 297 -19.43 -27.74 3.50
CA VAL A 297 -20.20 -27.40 4.71
C VAL A 297 -20.54 -25.91 4.78
N VAL A 298 -19.72 -25.04 4.18
CA VAL A 298 -19.97 -23.59 4.15
C VAL A 298 -20.71 -23.23 2.88
N LYS A 299 -21.98 -22.82 3.01
CA LYS A 299 -22.82 -22.40 1.86
C LYS A 299 -22.64 -20.92 1.51
N ARG A 300 -22.61 -20.05 2.53
CA ARG A 300 -22.43 -18.61 2.37
C ARG A 300 -21.23 -18.13 3.17
N ALA A 301 -20.08 -18.07 2.52
CA ALA A 301 -18.81 -17.68 3.14
C ALA A 301 -18.91 -16.32 3.85
N HIS A 302 -19.59 -15.34 3.25
CA HIS A 302 -19.63 -13.93 3.70
C HIS A 302 -20.37 -13.71 5.01
N SER A 303 -21.20 -14.67 5.42
CA SER A 303 -21.91 -14.60 6.70
C SER A 303 -21.43 -15.65 7.71
N PHE A 304 -20.78 -16.71 7.24
CA PHE A 304 -20.31 -17.79 8.11
C PHE A 304 -18.91 -17.52 8.69
N LEU A 305 -18.00 -16.99 7.88
CA LEU A 305 -16.65 -16.69 8.33
C LEU A 305 -16.62 -15.38 9.11
N ASN A 306 -15.74 -15.31 10.12
CA ASN A 306 -15.43 -14.06 10.81
C ASN A 306 -14.59 -13.12 9.92
N GLU A 307 -14.42 -11.89 10.40
CA GLU A 307 -13.66 -10.84 9.69
C GLU A 307 -12.21 -11.26 9.42
N ALA A 308 -11.48 -11.75 10.43
CA ALA A 308 -10.12 -12.27 10.27
C ALA A 308 -9.96 -13.26 9.10
N LYS A 309 -10.81 -14.29 9.02
CA LYS A 309 -10.75 -15.30 7.95
C LYS A 309 -11.08 -14.67 6.61
N TRP A 310 -12.04 -13.76 6.58
CA TRP A 310 -12.36 -13.02 5.36
C TRP A 310 -11.22 -12.15 4.86
N THR A 311 -10.56 -11.45 5.76
CA THR A 311 -9.45 -10.59 5.36
C THR A 311 -8.27 -11.42 4.87
N SER A 312 -8.01 -12.59 5.47
CA SER A 312 -7.01 -13.52 4.95
C SER A 312 -7.33 -13.99 3.53
N ILE A 313 -8.61 -14.23 3.20
CA ILE A 313 -9.04 -14.58 1.82
C ILE A 313 -8.76 -13.42 0.87
N GLY A 314 -9.21 -12.22 1.22
CA GLY A 314 -9.02 -11.03 0.38
C GLY A 314 -7.56 -10.73 0.10
N LEU A 315 -6.75 -10.73 1.16
CA LEU A 315 -5.30 -10.52 1.05
C LEU A 315 -4.63 -11.62 0.25
N SER A 316 -5.00 -12.89 0.45
CA SER A 316 -4.40 -13.99 -0.30
C SER A 316 -4.74 -13.92 -1.80
N ILE A 317 -5.97 -13.53 -2.16
CA ILE A 317 -6.32 -13.27 -3.57
C ILE A 317 -5.51 -12.10 -4.12
N ARG A 318 -5.42 -10.98 -3.37
CA ARG A 318 -4.67 -9.80 -3.81
C ARG A 318 -3.19 -10.11 -4.00
N PHE A 319 -2.57 -10.79 -3.04
CA PHE A 319 -1.18 -11.22 -3.11
C PHE A 319 -0.94 -12.24 -4.23
N ALA A 320 -1.87 -13.16 -4.47
CA ALA A 320 -1.78 -14.04 -5.63
C ALA A 320 -1.78 -13.26 -6.95
N ILE A 321 -2.51 -12.14 -7.05
CA ILE A 321 -2.50 -11.27 -8.23
C ILE A 321 -1.24 -10.39 -8.29
N LEU A 322 -0.74 -9.96 -7.13
CA LEU A 322 0.52 -9.21 -7.03
C LEU A 322 1.71 -10.04 -7.51
N GLU A 323 1.78 -11.31 -7.10
CA GLU A 323 2.83 -12.26 -7.46
C GLU A 323 2.73 -12.79 -8.90
N ASP A 324 1.73 -12.37 -9.67
CA ASP A 324 1.56 -12.79 -11.06
C ASP A 324 2.38 -11.95 -12.04
N TRP A 325 3.68 -12.22 -12.08
CA TRP A 325 4.62 -11.59 -13.02
C TRP A 325 4.43 -12.02 -14.48
N THR A 326 3.57 -13.01 -14.77
CA THR A 326 3.28 -13.38 -16.17
C THR A 326 2.35 -12.39 -16.84
N ASN A 327 1.55 -11.67 -16.06
CA ASN A 327 0.54 -10.73 -16.53
C ASN A 327 0.87 -9.27 -16.12
N ARG A 328 2.12 -9.04 -15.69
CA ARG A 328 2.68 -7.72 -15.35
C ARG A 328 3.98 -7.49 -16.12
N PRO A 329 4.29 -6.25 -16.54
CA PRO A 329 5.47 -6.00 -17.36
C PRO A 329 6.76 -6.22 -16.56
N ASN A 330 7.59 -7.17 -16.99
CA ASN A 330 8.90 -7.40 -16.37
C ASN A 330 9.91 -6.26 -16.62
N THR A 331 9.64 -5.45 -17.64
CA THR A 331 10.39 -4.24 -18.04
C THR A 331 10.06 -3.01 -17.22
N ALA A 332 9.05 -3.09 -16.34
CA ALA A 332 8.60 -1.94 -15.57
C ALA A 332 9.73 -1.32 -14.74
N GLU A 333 9.96 -0.03 -14.95
CA GLU A 333 11.06 0.69 -14.33
C GLU A 333 10.84 0.95 -12.84
N LEU A 334 9.59 1.12 -12.41
CA LEU A 334 9.20 1.24 -11.02
C LEU A 334 8.24 0.11 -10.62
N LYS A 335 8.57 -0.56 -9.52
CA LYS A 335 7.72 -1.53 -8.82
C LYS A 335 7.49 -1.04 -7.41
N LEU A 336 6.40 -0.32 -7.20
CA LEU A 336 6.05 0.26 -5.91
C LEU A 336 4.90 -0.51 -5.27
N LEU A 337 5.02 -0.85 -3.99
CA LEU A 337 3.91 -1.36 -3.18
C LEU A 337 3.59 -0.34 -2.08
N THR A 338 2.51 0.40 -2.27
CA THR A 338 2.06 1.47 -1.35
C THR A 338 0.92 0.97 -0.49
N ILE A 339 1.05 1.11 0.84
CA ILE A 339 0.09 0.63 1.83
C ILE A 339 -0.34 1.81 2.68
N ASP A 340 -1.62 2.20 2.57
CA ASP A 340 -2.19 3.33 3.31
C ASP A 340 -3.25 2.85 4.31
N ASP A 341 -2.91 2.86 5.60
CA ASP A 341 -3.78 2.54 6.73
C ASP A 341 -4.51 1.18 6.65
N MET A 342 -4.10 0.29 5.74
CA MET A 342 -4.74 -1.01 5.52
C MET A 342 -4.71 -1.88 6.79
N LEU A 343 -3.60 -1.84 7.53
CA LEU A 343 -3.31 -2.76 8.63
C LEU A 343 -4.11 -2.47 9.90
N LEU A 344 -4.79 -1.32 9.97
CA LEU A 344 -5.69 -0.98 11.06
C LEU A 344 -7.00 -1.77 11.01
N SER A 345 -7.50 -2.04 9.81
CA SER A 345 -8.69 -2.87 9.59
C SER A 345 -8.43 -4.38 9.80
N LEU A 346 -7.17 -4.77 10.01
CA LEU A 346 -6.81 -6.16 10.22
C LEU A 346 -6.89 -6.54 11.70
N ASP A 347 -7.44 -7.72 11.95
CA ASP A 347 -7.26 -8.43 13.22
C ASP A 347 -5.78 -8.65 13.55
N MET A 348 -5.44 -8.65 14.85
CA MET A 348 -4.06 -8.77 15.34
C MET A 348 -3.32 -10.00 14.78
N SER A 349 -4.02 -11.13 14.62
CA SER A 349 -3.43 -12.35 14.06
C SER A 349 -2.95 -12.18 12.61
N ASN A 350 -3.65 -11.38 11.82
CA ASN A 350 -3.30 -11.13 10.41
C ASN A 350 -2.25 -10.03 10.27
N ARG A 351 -2.21 -9.04 11.17
CA ARG A 351 -1.24 -7.93 11.11
C ARG A 351 0.20 -8.43 11.08
N ASP A 352 0.53 -9.39 11.94
CA ASP A 352 1.90 -9.91 12.04
C ASP A 352 2.31 -10.68 10.77
N VAL A 353 1.40 -11.54 10.27
CA VAL A 353 1.59 -12.31 9.04
C VAL A 353 1.82 -11.38 7.85
N VAL A 354 0.95 -10.39 7.67
CA VAL A 354 1.06 -9.44 6.56
C VAL A 354 2.34 -8.64 6.64
N LEU A 355 2.71 -8.14 7.84
CA LEU A 355 3.97 -7.43 8.02
C LEU A 355 5.18 -8.31 7.67
N ASN A 356 5.17 -9.60 8.05
CA ASN A 356 6.24 -10.53 7.68
C ASN A 356 6.30 -10.75 6.16
N LEU A 357 5.16 -10.91 5.49
CA LEU A 357 5.11 -11.04 4.03
C LEU A 357 5.68 -9.81 3.34
N LEU A 358 5.28 -8.61 3.78
CA LEU A 358 5.80 -7.35 3.24
C LEU A 358 7.32 -7.25 3.40
N LEU A 359 7.82 -7.45 4.62
CA LEU A 359 9.23 -7.24 4.94
C LEU A 359 10.16 -8.34 4.42
N ASN A 360 9.68 -9.58 4.26
CA ASN A 360 10.55 -10.72 3.95
C ASN A 360 10.36 -11.24 2.52
N ARG A 361 9.17 -11.08 1.94
CA ARG A 361 8.85 -11.56 0.60
C ARG A 361 8.81 -10.40 -0.40
N TYR A 362 7.99 -9.38 -0.14
CA TYR A 362 7.70 -8.36 -1.14
C TYR A 362 8.72 -7.24 -1.23
N SER A 363 9.46 -6.93 -0.16
CA SER A 363 10.51 -5.89 -0.19
C SER A 363 11.67 -6.19 -1.14
N THR A 364 11.80 -7.44 -1.61
CA THR A 364 12.82 -7.86 -2.57
C THR A 364 12.48 -7.39 -3.97
N ASP A 365 11.20 -7.52 -4.35
CA ASP A 365 10.72 -7.20 -5.71
C ASP A 365 10.14 -5.78 -5.81
N TYR A 366 9.71 -5.22 -4.68
CA TYR A 366 9.04 -3.93 -4.59
C TYR A 366 9.76 -2.96 -3.67
N GLN A 367 9.80 -1.70 -4.07
CA GLN A 367 10.01 -0.61 -3.13
C GLN A 367 8.72 -0.42 -2.32
N LEU A 368 8.83 -0.44 -1.00
CA LEU A 368 7.70 -0.40 -0.08
C LEU A 368 7.47 1.01 0.44
N LEU A 369 6.22 1.46 0.41
CA LEU A 369 5.75 2.69 1.04
C LEU A 369 4.65 2.35 2.03
N MET A 370 5.00 2.19 3.32
CA MET A 370 4.05 1.83 4.37
C MET A 370 3.68 3.05 5.20
N MET A 371 2.39 3.38 5.23
CA MET A 371 1.84 4.51 5.98
C MET A 371 0.79 4.01 6.98
N THR A 372 0.87 4.50 8.21
CA THR A 372 -0.05 4.10 9.29
C THR A 372 -0.34 5.26 10.24
N HIS A 373 -1.54 5.30 10.80
CA HIS A 373 -1.85 6.11 11.99
C HIS A 373 -1.80 5.31 13.30
N ASP A 374 -1.54 4.00 13.26
CA ASP A 374 -1.38 3.17 14.46
C ASP A 374 0.07 3.26 14.96
N ARG A 375 0.28 3.92 16.11
CA ARG A 375 1.61 4.05 16.71
C ARG A 375 2.19 2.69 17.12
N TYR A 376 1.37 1.78 17.62
CA TYR A 376 1.82 0.46 18.03
C TYR A 376 2.32 -0.33 16.82
N PHE A 377 1.54 -0.33 15.72
CA PHE A 377 1.94 -0.99 14.49
C PHE A 377 3.23 -0.38 13.89
N PHE A 378 3.36 0.95 13.90
CA PHE A 378 4.58 1.61 13.45
C PHE A 378 5.82 1.16 14.24
N GLU A 379 5.75 1.14 15.58
CA GLU A 379 6.88 0.70 16.40
C GLU A 379 7.17 -0.80 16.21
N LEU A 380 6.14 -1.65 16.02
CA LEU A 380 6.31 -3.06 15.69
C LEU A 380 7.05 -3.25 14.35
N ALA A 381 6.61 -2.56 13.30
CA ALA A 381 7.26 -2.60 11.98
C ALA A 381 8.70 -2.09 12.04
N LYS A 382 8.92 -0.98 12.74
CA LYS A 382 10.26 -0.42 12.99
C LYS A 382 11.16 -1.41 13.71
N GLY A 383 10.65 -2.11 14.73
CA GLY A 383 11.35 -3.16 15.46
C GLY A 383 11.78 -4.31 14.54
N LYS A 384 10.86 -4.85 13.73
CA LYS A 384 11.17 -5.93 12.77
C LYS A 384 12.19 -5.52 11.72
N ILE A 385 12.06 -4.33 11.14
CA ILE A 385 13.03 -3.77 10.17
C ILE A 385 14.42 -3.63 10.79
N ASN A 386 14.50 -3.23 12.07
CA ASN A 386 15.78 -3.14 12.77
C ASN A 386 16.38 -4.53 13.02
N ALA A 387 15.55 -5.50 13.42
CA ALA A 387 15.98 -6.87 13.69
C ALA A 387 16.42 -7.64 12.44
N SER A 388 15.87 -7.33 11.26
CA SER A 388 16.23 -7.98 9.99
C SER A 388 17.59 -7.53 9.43
N GLY A 389 18.26 -6.57 10.07
CA GLY A 389 19.51 -5.97 9.55
C GLY A 389 19.29 -5.02 8.36
N SER A 390 18.06 -4.85 7.88
CA SER A 390 17.74 -4.05 6.69
C SER A 390 17.54 -2.56 6.98
N SER A 391 17.88 -2.07 8.18
CA SER A 391 17.52 -0.71 8.60
C SER A 391 18.11 0.40 7.73
N SER A 392 19.19 0.18 7.00
CA SER A 392 19.76 1.17 6.06
C SER A 392 18.91 1.34 4.81
N ALA A 393 18.19 0.29 4.39
CA ALA A 393 17.29 0.29 3.24
C ALA A 393 15.91 0.92 3.54
N TRP A 394 15.72 1.48 4.74
CA TRP A 394 14.45 2.00 5.21
C TRP A 394 14.60 3.40 5.82
N ILE A 395 13.76 4.31 5.34
CA ILE A 395 13.56 5.63 5.93
C ILE A 395 12.30 5.59 6.80
N LYS A 396 12.43 6.06 8.04
CA LYS A 396 11.34 6.11 9.01
C LYS A 396 10.94 7.56 9.26
N LEU A 397 9.69 7.90 9.00
CA LEU A 397 9.15 9.26 9.14
C LEU A 397 7.97 9.30 10.11
N GLU A 398 7.78 10.46 10.71
CA GLU A 398 6.61 10.80 11.51
C GLU A 398 5.99 12.07 10.90
N MET A 399 4.69 12.05 10.61
CA MET A 399 3.94 13.13 9.99
C MET A 399 2.86 13.67 10.92
N TYR A 400 2.91 14.97 11.17
CA TYR A 400 1.98 15.68 12.03
C TYR A 400 1.25 16.78 11.28
N LEU A 401 0.09 17.18 11.80
CA LEU A 401 -0.61 18.38 11.37
C LEU A 401 0.03 19.58 12.06
N ASP A 402 0.41 20.58 11.28
CA ASP A 402 0.88 21.87 11.80
C ASP A 402 0.09 23.00 11.15
N GLU A 403 0.11 24.18 11.75
CA GLU A 403 -0.74 25.30 11.37
C GLU A 403 0.00 26.64 11.46
N GLU A 404 0.09 27.34 10.33
CA GLU A 404 0.63 28.70 10.27
C GLU A 404 -0.40 29.60 9.60
N LYS A 405 -0.74 30.72 10.24
CA LYS A 405 -1.70 31.72 9.71
C LYS A 405 -3.04 31.10 9.27
N ASN A 406 -3.58 30.17 10.07
CA ASN A 406 -4.80 29.41 9.80
C ASN A 406 -4.75 28.51 8.54
N ILE A 407 -3.55 28.26 8.01
CA ILE A 407 -3.32 27.30 6.93
C ILE A 407 -2.66 26.07 7.52
N LYS A 408 -3.32 24.94 7.35
CA LYS A 408 -2.84 23.64 7.79
C LYS A 408 -1.84 23.07 6.79
N TYR A 409 -0.72 22.57 7.29
CA TYR A 409 0.32 21.95 6.48
C TYR A 409 0.90 20.70 7.14
N PRO A 410 1.53 19.80 6.37
CA PRO A 410 2.18 18.61 6.92
C PRO A 410 3.53 18.96 7.50
N LEU A 411 3.75 18.61 8.77
CA LEU A 411 5.08 18.59 9.39
C LEU A 411 5.66 17.18 9.27
N ILE A 412 6.73 17.02 8.49
CA ILE A 412 7.40 15.74 8.25
C ILE A 412 8.72 15.70 9.01
N LEU A 413 8.87 14.73 9.90
CA LEU A 413 10.05 14.56 10.75
C LEU A 413 10.67 13.19 10.53
N ARG A 414 12.00 13.10 10.58
CA ARG A 414 12.70 11.80 10.68
C ARG A 414 12.41 11.18 12.04
N SER A 415 11.96 9.91 12.05
CA SER A 415 11.69 9.20 13.31
C SER A 415 13.00 8.91 14.01
N LYS A 416 13.17 9.50 15.20
CA LYS A 416 14.32 9.29 16.07
C LYS A 416 14.05 8.18 17.08
N THR A 417 15.09 7.46 17.46
CA THR A 417 15.05 6.55 18.62
C THR A 417 14.99 7.33 19.95
N ASN A 418 14.74 6.66 21.07
CA ASN A 418 14.70 7.37 22.35
C ASN A 418 16.09 7.87 22.74
N LEU A 419 17.16 7.12 22.43
CA LEU A 419 18.54 7.59 22.67
C LEU A 419 18.90 8.81 21.80
N GLU A 420 18.47 8.83 20.53
CA GLU A 420 18.67 10.00 19.65
C GLU A 420 17.90 11.23 20.14
N LYS A 421 16.65 11.04 20.60
CA LYS A 421 15.86 12.11 21.24
C LYS A 421 16.56 12.61 22.51
N ALA A 422 17.05 11.72 23.37
CA ALA A 422 17.79 12.08 24.57
C ALA A 422 19.02 12.94 24.25
N LYS A 423 19.84 12.53 23.27
CA LYS A 423 20.99 13.31 22.79
C LYS A 423 20.60 14.69 22.27
N SER A 424 19.49 14.79 21.54
CA SER A 424 18.98 16.07 21.04
C SER A 424 18.62 17.03 22.18
N PHE A 425 17.84 16.56 23.17
CA PHE A 425 17.45 17.36 24.33
C PHE A 425 18.65 17.71 25.22
N PHE A 426 19.60 16.79 25.39
CA PHE A 426 20.85 17.08 26.11
C PHE A 426 21.63 18.23 25.48
N LYS A 427 21.72 18.28 24.14
CA LYS A 427 22.37 19.39 23.41
C LYS A 427 21.62 20.71 23.58
N GLN A 428 20.29 20.66 23.64
CA GLN A 428 19.41 21.82 23.88
C GLN A 428 19.40 22.28 25.35
N LYS A 429 20.13 21.58 26.25
CA LYS A 429 20.14 21.81 27.70
C LYS A 429 18.80 21.51 28.41
N GLU A 430 17.90 20.80 27.71
CA GLU A 430 16.64 20.28 28.25
C GLU A 430 16.88 18.95 28.99
N PHE A 431 17.51 19.05 30.15
CA PHE A 431 18.03 17.88 30.88
C PHE A 431 16.95 16.91 31.37
N ALA A 432 15.80 17.41 31.84
CA ALA A 432 14.68 16.57 32.26
C ALA A 432 14.10 15.76 31.09
N ALA A 433 13.91 16.39 29.93
CA ALA A 433 13.47 15.71 28.72
C ALA A 433 14.47 14.66 28.24
N SER A 434 15.78 14.97 28.32
CA SER A 434 16.85 14.00 28.03
C SER A 434 16.77 12.78 28.95
N ALA A 435 16.68 12.99 30.26
CA ALA A 435 16.58 11.92 31.26
C ALA A 435 15.34 11.02 31.03
N ASN A 436 14.19 11.62 30.72
CA ASN A 436 12.96 10.89 30.41
C ASN A 436 13.10 10.01 29.16
N HIS A 437 13.78 10.49 28.12
CA HIS A 437 14.05 9.68 26.94
C HIS A 437 15.09 8.58 27.21
N MET A 438 16.10 8.82 28.05
CA MET A 438 17.03 7.76 28.49
C MET A 438 16.32 6.67 29.30
N ARG A 439 15.33 7.03 30.11
CA ARG A 439 14.46 6.06 30.78
C ARG A 439 13.74 5.17 29.78
N LYS A 440 13.08 5.77 28.78
CA LYS A 440 12.38 5.04 27.72
C LYS A 440 13.32 4.14 26.92
N ALA A 441 14.54 4.61 26.63
CA ALA A 441 15.59 3.81 26.00
C ALA A 441 16.01 2.62 26.88
N THR A 442 16.12 2.82 28.19
CA THR A 442 16.42 1.74 29.17
C THR A 442 15.28 0.72 29.23
N GLU A 443 14.03 1.18 29.26
CA GLU A 443 12.84 0.32 29.22
C GLU A 443 12.82 -0.51 27.94
N CYS A 444 13.04 0.12 26.78
CA CYS A 444 13.17 -0.56 25.48
C CYS A 444 14.25 -1.65 25.54
N PHE A 445 15.45 -1.31 26.02
CA PHE A 445 16.55 -2.26 26.16
C PHE A 445 16.15 -3.47 27.00
N VAL A 446 15.60 -3.28 28.21
CA VAL A 446 15.32 -4.43 29.08
C VAL A 446 14.19 -5.30 28.56
N TYR A 447 13.19 -4.73 27.88
CA TYR A 447 12.08 -5.50 27.31
C TYR A 447 12.49 -6.30 26.07
N GLU A 448 13.42 -5.79 25.27
CA GLU A 448 13.93 -6.50 24.09
C GLU A 448 15.04 -7.50 24.46
N PHE A 449 15.88 -7.17 25.45
CA PHE A 449 17.04 -7.98 25.82
C PHE A 449 16.69 -9.15 26.74
N VAL A 450 15.72 -8.99 27.65
CA VAL A 450 15.31 -10.05 28.58
C VAL A 450 14.24 -10.93 27.91
N PRO A 451 14.43 -12.27 27.84
CA PRO A 451 13.43 -13.16 27.27
C PRO A 451 12.03 -12.99 27.89
N LYS A 452 10.96 -13.00 27.05
CA LYS A 452 9.58 -12.74 27.48
C LYS A 452 9.14 -13.57 28.70
N ASN A 453 9.48 -14.86 28.75
CA ASN A 453 9.16 -15.74 29.88
C ASN A 453 9.85 -15.35 31.20
N LYS A 454 10.91 -14.54 31.16
CA LYS A 454 11.63 -14.02 32.33
C LYS A 454 11.22 -12.60 32.72
N GLN A 455 10.27 -12.00 32.01
CA GLN A 455 9.73 -10.66 32.31
C GLN A 455 8.56 -10.69 33.31
N TYR A 456 8.16 -11.88 33.75
CA TYR A 456 7.08 -12.10 34.69
C TYR A 456 7.60 -12.77 35.96
N ASP A 457 6.93 -12.50 37.08
CA ASP A 457 7.15 -13.24 38.32
C ASP A 457 6.44 -14.61 38.29
N ARG A 458 6.55 -15.36 39.40
CA ARG A 458 5.91 -16.68 39.54
C ARG A 458 4.39 -16.63 39.54
N SER A 459 3.81 -15.46 39.77
CA SER A 459 2.38 -15.20 39.81
C SER A 459 1.87 -14.61 38.48
N PHE A 460 2.70 -14.63 37.42
CA PHE A 460 2.41 -14.08 36.10
C PHE A 460 2.20 -12.55 36.09
N ASN A 461 2.66 -11.82 37.10
CA ASN A 461 2.68 -10.37 37.07
C ASN A 461 3.93 -9.86 36.37
N ARG A 462 3.80 -8.77 35.60
CA ARG A 462 4.92 -8.14 34.90
C ARG A 462 5.89 -7.52 35.91
N LEU A 463 7.18 -7.81 35.75
CA LEU A 463 8.24 -7.25 36.57
C LEU A 463 8.39 -5.73 36.33
N ASN A 464 8.72 -4.99 37.38
CA ASN A 464 9.02 -3.56 37.27
C ASN A 464 10.42 -3.31 36.67
N LEU A 465 10.71 -2.06 36.32
CA LEU A 465 11.97 -1.69 35.66
C LEU A 465 13.22 -2.08 36.48
N SER A 466 13.19 -1.94 37.82
CA SER A 466 14.33 -2.36 38.68
C SER A 466 14.60 -3.85 38.54
N GLN A 467 13.52 -4.64 38.64
CA GLN A 467 13.59 -6.09 38.57
C GLN A 467 14.09 -6.53 37.20
N LEU A 468 13.64 -5.87 36.13
CA LEU A 468 14.09 -6.14 34.76
C LEU A 468 15.55 -5.74 34.52
N ILE A 469 16.03 -4.61 35.08
CA ILE A 469 17.45 -4.25 35.05
C ILE A 469 18.29 -5.31 35.77
N ASN A 470 17.83 -5.82 36.91
CA ASN A 470 18.52 -6.90 37.60
C ASN A 470 18.55 -8.21 36.79
N LYS A 471 17.46 -8.55 36.09
CA LYS A 471 17.42 -9.69 35.17
C LYS A 471 18.34 -9.48 33.97
N SER A 472 18.39 -8.28 33.39
CA SER A 472 19.27 -7.97 32.26
C SER A 472 20.74 -8.07 32.65
N ARG A 473 21.13 -7.64 33.87
CA ARG A 473 22.47 -7.88 34.44
C ARG A 473 22.85 -9.35 34.49
N ALA A 474 21.95 -10.20 35.01
CA ALA A 474 22.19 -11.63 35.06
C ALA A 474 22.36 -12.22 33.66
N PHE A 475 21.54 -11.78 32.70
CA PHE A 475 21.57 -12.27 31.32
C PHE A 475 22.80 -11.78 30.54
N ALA A 476 23.22 -10.53 30.73
CA ALA A 476 24.43 -9.99 30.13
C ALA A 476 25.67 -10.77 30.58
N ARG A 477 25.75 -11.16 31.86
CA ARG A 477 26.84 -12.03 32.36
C ARG A 477 26.86 -13.38 31.66
N THR A 478 25.69 -14.00 31.43
CA THR A 478 25.63 -15.27 30.67
C THR A 478 26.05 -15.11 29.21
N ARG A 479 25.97 -13.90 28.64
CA ARG A 479 26.45 -13.54 27.30
C ARG A 479 27.90 -13.04 27.29
N GLY A 480 28.62 -13.11 28.42
CA GLY A 480 30.02 -12.69 28.52
C GLY A 480 30.26 -11.19 28.57
N TRP A 481 29.23 -10.37 28.80
CA TRP A 481 29.41 -8.91 28.94
C TRP A 481 30.17 -8.57 30.23
N SER A 482 31.02 -7.54 30.18
CA SER A 482 31.69 -7.03 31.39
C SER A 482 30.66 -6.60 32.44
N ARG A 483 30.99 -6.85 33.71
CA ARG A 483 30.14 -6.52 34.86
C ARG A 483 29.85 -5.03 35.00
N THR A 484 30.70 -4.18 34.42
CA THR A 484 30.64 -2.72 34.55
C THR A 484 29.66 -2.05 33.57
N ILE A 485 29.32 -2.69 32.45
CA ILE A 485 28.59 -2.03 31.35
C ILE A 485 27.16 -1.65 31.74
N ILE A 486 26.54 -2.44 32.62
CA ILE A 486 25.16 -2.22 33.08
C ILE A 486 25.04 -2.27 34.61
N SER A 487 26.16 -2.15 35.33
CA SER A 487 26.14 -2.05 36.79
C SER A 487 25.38 -0.81 37.23
N ASP A 488 25.49 0.29 36.47
CA ASP A 488 25.06 1.59 36.96
C ASP A 488 23.64 1.95 36.49
N LEU A 489 23.03 1.16 35.60
CA LEU A 489 21.70 1.43 35.03
C LEU A 489 20.60 1.65 36.09
N ASP A 490 20.59 0.87 37.18
CA ASP A 490 19.57 1.03 38.25
C ASP A 490 19.86 2.28 39.11
N GLN A 491 21.13 2.65 39.28
CA GLN A 491 21.53 3.88 39.95
C GLN A 491 21.17 5.11 39.09
N MET A 492 21.47 5.07 37.78
CA MET A 492 21.03 6.08 36.81
C MET A 492 19.51 6.21 36.80
N ARG A 493 18.78 5.09 36.83
CA ARG A 493 17.32 5.13 36.93
C ARG A 493 16.85 5.89 38.17
N THR A 494 17.44 5.59 39.32
CA THR A 494 17.03 6.15 40.60
C THR A 494 17.41 7.63 40.75
N ASN A 495 18.60 8.01 40.31
CA ASN A 495 19.18 9.33 40.59
C ASN A 495 19.01 10.33 39.43
N ILE A 496 18.79 9.85 38.20
CA ILE A 496 18.77 10.68 37.00
C ILE A 496 17.40 10.59 36.33
N PHE A 497 16.96 9.37 36.02
CA PHE A 497 15.77 9.17 35.19
C PHE A 497 14.47 9.45 35.93
N ASN A 498 14.34 8.95 37.16
CA ASN A 498 13.14 9.16 37.97
C ASN A 498 12.97 10.63 38.38
N PRO A 499 14.00 11.34 38.89
CA PRO A 499 13.87 12.75 39.22
C PRO A 499 13.47 13.60 38.01
N GLY A 500 14.02 13.33 36.82
CA GLY A 500 13.63 14.01 35.59
C GLY A 500 12.17 13.80 35.14
N SER A 501 11.48 12.80 35.70
CA SER A 501 10.04 12.55 35.45
C SER A 501 9.12 13.24 36.47
N HIS A 502 9.66 13.76 37.58
CA HIS A 502 8.90 14.35 38.67
C HIS A 502 9.22 15.85 38.80
N HIS A 503 8.34 16.60 39.47
CA HIS A 503 8.66 17.96 39.86
C HIS A 503 9.64 17.92 41.04
N ASP A 504 10.93 17.81 40.73
CA ASP A 504 12.02 17.74 41.70
C ASP A 504 12.98 18.91 41.49
N VAL A 505 12.84 19.92 42.36
CA VAL A 505 13.66 21.15 42.34
C VAL A 505 14.89 21.01 43.24
N TYR A 506 14.99 19.92 44.00
CA TYR A 506 15.98 19.75 45.06
C TYR A 506 17.11 18.79 44.66
N THR A 507 16.88 17.90 43.69
CA THR A 507 17.93 17.03 43.15
C THR A 507 18.71 17.75 42.05
N PRO A 508 19.98 18.15 42.28
CA PRO A 508 20.79 18.77 41.24
C PRO A 508 21.04 17.78 40.10
N VAL A 509 20.67 18.14 38.88
CA VAL A 509 20.93 17.34 37.69
C VAL A 509 22.32 17.68 37.15
N PHE A 510 23.28 16.79 37.34
CA PHE A 510 24.64 17.01 36.87
C PHE A 510 24.79 16.61 35.40
N GLN A 511 25.20 17.57 34.56
CA GLN A 511 25.43 17.35 33.13
C GLN A 511 26.37 16.17 32.85
N ASN A 512 27.35 15.93 33.72
CA ASN A 512 28.31 14.83 33.58
C ASN A 512 27.65 13.45 33.76
N GLU A 513 26.71 13.32 34.71
CA GLU A 513 25.98 12.08 34.95
C GLU A 513 25.08 11.71 33.77
N LEU A 514 24.39 12.70 33.18
CA LEU A 514 23.61 12.52 31.96
C LEU A 514 24.49 12.08 30.79
N LYS A 515 25.69 12.64 30.66
CA LYS A 515 26.65 12.26 29.62
C LYS A 515 27.06 10.80 29.76
N ILE A 516 27.43 10.37 30.98
CA ILE A 516 27.78 8.98 31.29
C ILE A 516 26.60 8.03 30.99
N ALA A 517 25.36 8.45 31.30
CA ALA A 517 24.17 7.66 31.00
C ALA A 517 23.95 7.50 29.48
N ILE A 518 24.17 8.55 28.68
CA ILE A 518 24.12 8.46 27.21
C ILE A 518 25.17 7.48 26.69
N GLU A 519 26.43 7.62 27.12
CA GLU A 519 27.54 6.75 26.69
C GLU A 519 27.28 5.29 27.07
N THR A 520 26.73 5.05 28.26
CA THR A 520 26.33 3.71 28.71
C THR A 520 25.25 3.11 27.82
N LEU A 521 24.21 3.87 27.48
CA LEU A 521 23.15 3.40 26.58
C LEU A 521 23.63 3.20 25.14
N GLU A 522 24.58 4.00 24.65
CA GLU A 522 25.24 3.76 23.36
C GLU A 522 26.01 2.44 23.34
N GLN A 523 26.77 2.17 24.40
CA GLN A 523 27.51 0.92 24.55
C GLN A 523 26.57 -0.28 24.61
N VAL A 524 25.48 -0.18 25.39
CA VAL A 524 24.45 -1.23 25.50
C VAL A 524 23.75 -1.46 24.17
N SER A 525 23.38 -0.40 23.46
CA SER A 525 22.79 -0.45 22.11
C SER A 525 23.71 -1.20 21.15
N THR A 526 25.00 -0.87 21.18
CA THR A 526 26.00 -1.49 20.29
C THR A 526 26.19 -2.98 20.60
N LEU A 527 26.34 -3.36 21.88
CA LEU A 527 26.60 -4.74 22.27
C LEU A 527 25.40 -5.66 22.13
N SER A 528 24.18 -5.12 22.30
CA SER A 528 22.96 -5.91 22.14
C SER A 528 22.47 -5.98 20.70
N GLY A 529 22.91 -5.06 19.84
CA GLY A 529 22.32 -4.84 18.51
C GLY A 529 20.92 -4.20 18.55
N ILE A 530 20.43 -3.81 19.73
CA ILE A 530 19.12 -3.19 19.90
C ILE A 530 19.26 -1.69 19.70
N LYS A 531 18.52 -1.11 18.74
CA LYS A 531 18.47 0.34 18.54
C LYS A 531 17.59 0.99 19.62
N LEU A 532 18.22 1.72 20.56
CA LEU A 532 17.57 2.36 21.73
C LEU A 532 17.07 3.76 21.47
#